data_AF-A0A381YYD9-F1
#
_entry.id   AF-A0A381YYD9-F1
#
_cell.length_a   1.000
_cell.length_b   1.000
_cell.length_c   1.000
_cell.angle_alpha   90.00
_cell.angle_beta   90.00
_cell.angle_gamma   90.00
#
_symmetry.space_group_name_H-M   'P 1'
#
loop_
_entity.id
_entity.type
_entity.pdbx_description
1 polymer ?
#
loop_
_entity_poly.entity_id
_entity_poly.type
_entity_poly.pdbx_seq_one_letter_code
_entity_poly.pdbx_strand_id
1 'polypeptide(L)'
;MSTRDLIGYGANPPVVKWPNGARLAISVVVNYEEGSEYSILDGDPKGESGGESPSPAGPGERDLANESFYEYGSRVGVWRIMNILDKHKINGTFFACALALERNPEVGPEIVRRGHEVMGHGNRWEEYYKM
;
A
#
# COMPACT_ATOMS: atom_id res chain seq x y z
N MET A 1 -5.55 -35.09 0.71
CA MET A 1 -4.31 -34.35 0.37
C MET A 1 -4.56 -32.89 0.69
N SER A 2 -3.60 -32.19 1.30
CA SER A 2 -3.72 -30.76 1.60
C SER A 2 -3.79 -29.95 0.29
N THR A 3 -4.65 -28.94 0.23
CA THR A 3 -4.74 -27.98 -0.89
C THR A 3 -3.62 -26.93 -0.88
N ARG A 4 -2.73 -27.01 0.12
CA ARG A 4 -1.59 -26.10 0.30
C ARG A 4 -0.30 -26.77 -0.15
N ASP A 5 0.48 -26.07 -0.96
CA ASP A 5 1.87 -26.42 -1.19
C ASP A 5 2.72 -25.95 0.01
N LEU A 6 3.22 -26.90 0.79
CA LEU A 6 4.12 -26.65 1.93
C LEU A 6 5.58 -27.00 1.60
N ILE A 7 5.84 -27.51 0.39
CA ILE A 7 7.18 -27.96 -0.03
C ILE A 7 7.87 -26.86 -0.83
N GLY A 8 7.17 -26.24 -1.78
CA GLY A 8 7.76 -25.28 -2.70
C GLY A 8 8.97 -25.87 -3.42
N TYR A 9 10.11 -25.16 -3.40
CA TYR A 9 11.34 -25.62 -4.03
C TYR A 9 12.16 -26.65 -3.21
N GLY A 10 11.79 -26.91 -1.95
CA GLY A 10 12.54 -27.81 -1.08
C GLY A 10 14.03 -27.45 -0.92
N ALA A 11 14.90 -28.46 -0.83
CA ALA A 11 16.35 -28.26 -0.64
C ALA A 11 17.10 -27.73 -1.88
N ASN A 12 16.44 -27.66 -3.03
CA ASN A 12 17.07 -27.34 -4.32
C ASN A 12 16.39 -26.15 -5.00
N PRO A 13 16.53 -24.93 -4.45
CA PRO A 13 15.98 -23.73 -5.09
C PRO A 13 16.65 -23.46 -6.45
N PRO A 14 15.93 -22.85 -7.41
CA PRO A 14 16.50 -22.52 -8.71
C PRO A 14 17.63 -21.50 -8.58
N VAL A 15 18.65 -21.62 -9.44
CA VAL A 15 19.69 -20.61 -9.57
C VAL A 15 19.16 -19.46 -10.42
N VAL A 16 18.88 -18.33 -9.77
CA VAL A 16 18.44 -17.11 -10.46
C VAL A 16 19.65 -16.30 -10.90
N LYS A 17 19.68 -15.92 -12.18
CA LYS A 17 20.70 -15.00 -12.74
C LYS A 17 20.07 -13.64 -12.94
N TRP A 18 20.42 -12.69 -12.08
CA TRP A 18 19.95 -11.32 -12.23
C TRP A 18 20.74 -10.56 -13.30
N PRO A 19 20.14 -9.52 -13.91
CA PRO A 19 20.84 -8.64 -14.83
C PRO A 19 22.15 -8.11 -14.23
N ASN A 20 23.14 -7.86 -15.10
CA ASN A 20 24.44 -7.28 -14.73
C ASN A 20 25.25 -8.10 -13.71
N GLY A 21 24.93 -9.38 -13.51
CA GLY A 21 25.60 -10.23 -12.52
C GLY A 21 25.27 -9.86 -11.07
N ALA A 22 24.15 -9.15 -10.85
CA ALA A 22 23.71 -8.81 -9.49
C ALA A 22 23.46 -10.07 -8.65
N ARG A 23 23.77 -9.97 -7.35
CA ARG A 23 23.61 -11.07 -6.40
C ARG A 23 22.30 -10.99 -5.60
N LEU A 24 21.62 -9.85 -5.67
CA LEU A 24 20.40 -9.53 -4.95
C LEU A 24 19.53 -8.64 -5.82
N ALA A 25 18.22 -8.91 -5.82
CA ALA A 25 17.20 -7.99 -6.32
C ALA A 25 16.49 -7.37 -5.11
N ILE A 26 16.34 -6.04 -5.11
CA ILE A 26 15.60 -5.31 -4.08
C ILE A 26 14.36 -4.72 -4.76
N SER A 27 13.19 -5.07 -4.24
CA SER A 27 11.92 -4.46 -4.65
C SER A 27 11.47 -3.47 -3.58
N VAL A 28 11.34 -2.21 -3.95
CA VAL A 28 10.82 -1.16 -3.07
C VAL A 28 9.34 -0.99 -3.37
N VAL A 29 8.51 -1.35 -2.41
CA VAL A 29 7.05 -1.23 -2.51
C VAL A 29 6.57 -0.08 -1.65
N VAL A 30 5.71 0.76 -2.22
CA VAL A 30 5.02 1.85 -1.51
C VAL A 30 3.53 1.56 -1.59
N ASN A 31 2.88 1.30 -0.46
CA ASN A 31 1.43 1.19 -0.45
C ASN A 31 0.82 2.59 -0.49
N TYR A 32 -0.27 2.74 -1.25
CA TYR A 32 -1.08 3.95 -1.31
C TYR A 32 -2.53 3.55 -1.04
N GLU A 33 -2.89 3.62 0.23
CA GLU A 33 -4.12 3.08 0.81
C GLU A 33 -4.99 4.21 1.38
N GLU A 34 -4.41 5.38 1.60
CA GLU A 34 -5.00 6.48 2.35
C GLU A 34 -6.16 7.13 1.59
N GLY A 35 -7.32 7.14 2.26
CA GLY A 35 -8.61 7.45 1.67
C GLY A 35 -9.35 6.20 1.15
N SER A 36 -8.88 4.99 1.41
CA SER A 36 -9.59 3.75 1.03
C SER A 36 -9.77 2.74 2.17
N GLU A 37 -9.23 3.05 3.35
CA GLU A 37 -9.45 2.36 4.61
C GLU A 37 -10.92 2.37 5.04
N TYR A 38 -11.26 1.60 6.08
CA TYR A 38 -12.61 1.62 6.64
C TYR A 38 -13.00 3.02 7.13
N SER A 39 -14.14 3.52 6.64
CA SER A 39 -14.65 4.82 7.04
C SER A 39 -16.17 4.80 7.13
N ILE A 40 -16.69 5.28 8.26
CA ILE A 40 -18.14 5.43 8.41
C ILE A 40 -18.73 6.46 7.43
N LEU A 41 -17.88 7.35 6.88
CA LEU A 41 -18.28 8.29 5.83
C LEU A 41 -18.56 7.59 4.49
N ASP A 42 -17.99 6.40 4.31
CA ASP A 42 -18.15 5.56 3.13
C ASP A 42 -19.27 4.52 3.29
N GLY A 43 -20.00 4.58 4.42
CA GLY A 43 -21.05 3.65 4.77
C GLY A 43 -20.54 2.35 5.42
N ASP A 44 -19.26 2.28 5.78
CA ASP A 44 -18.70 1.11 6.45
C ASP A 44 -19.26 0.99 7.88
N PRO A 45 -19.43 -0.24 8.41
CA PRO A 45 -19.99 -0.45 9.74
C PRO A 45 -19.06 -0.02 10.89
N LYS A 46 -17.79 0.30 10.57
CA LYS A 46 -16.75 0.72 11.50
C LYS A 46 -15.80 1.70 10.82
N GLY A 47 -15.12 2.53 11.60
CA GLY A 47 -13.92 3.23 11.15
C GLY A 47 -12.69 2.34 11.22
N GLU A 48 -11.61 2.77 10.57
CA GLU A 48 -10.32 2.12 10.66
C GLU A 48 -9.75 2.25 12.08
N SER A 49 -9.25 1.13 12.59
CA SER A 49 -8.68 1.00 13.95
C SER A 49 -7.17 0.74 13.93
N GLY A 50 -6.61 0.34 12.78
CA GLY A 50 -5.18 0.32 12.53
C GLY A 50 -4.65 1.74 12.39
N GLY A 51 -3.55 2.05 13.08
CA GLY A 51 -3.00 3.39 13.14
C GLY A 51 -1.75 3.48 14.02
N GLU A 52 -1.19 4.68 14.16
CA GLU A 52 -0.02 4.92 15.00
C GLU A 52 -0.30 4.76 16.50
N SER A 53 -1.56 4.86 16.91
CA SER A 53 -2.01 4.74 18.30
C SER A 53 -3.36 4.04 18.38
N PRO A 54 -3.65 3.34 19.49
CA PRO A 54 -4.96 2.74 19.69
C PRO A 54 -6.07 3.78 19.60
N SER A 55 -7.10 3.47 18.81
CA SER A 55 -8.27 4.32 18.67
C SER A 55 -9.07 4.41 19.98
N PRO A 56 -9.38 5.62 20.48
CA PRO A 56 -10.30 5.79 21.60
C PRO A 56 -11.78 5.83 21.16
N ALA A 57 -12.05 5.87 19.85
CA ALA A 57 -13.39 6.04 19.30
C ALA A 57 -14.24 4.77 19.49
N GLY A 58 -15.50 4.96 19.87
CA GLY A 58 -16.47 3.88 20.00
C GLY A 58 -17.05 3.42 18.65
N PRO A 59 -17.82 2.33 18.64
CA PRO A 59 -18.52 1.89 17.43
C PRO A 59 -19.42 3.00 16.86
N GLY A 60 -19.29 3.28 15.56
CA GLY A 60 -20.07 4.31 14.86
C GLY A 60 -19.57 5.74 15.06
N GLU A 61 -18.48 5.95 15.80
CA GLU A 61 -17.84 7.24 15.95
C GLU A 61 -16.67 7.39 14.96
N ARG A 62 -16.37 8.63 14.57
CA ARG A 62 -15.15 8.93 13.82
C ARG A 62 -13.97 9.01 14.76
N ASP A 63 -12.89 8.33 14.41
CA ASP A 63 -11.58 8.60 15.01
C ASP A 63 -10.83 9.65 14.19
N LEU A 64 -11.06 10.92 14.51
CA LEU A 64 -10.41 12.04 13.83
C LEU A 64 -8.89 12.01 13.96
N ALA A 65 -8.34 11.43 15.04
CA ALA A 65 -6.90 11.30 15.20
C ALA A 65 -6.36 10.27 14.21
N ASN A 66 -7.01 9.09 14.14
CA ASN A 66 -6.59 8.06 13.20
C ASN A 66 -6.75 8.50 11.73
N GLU A 67 -7.88 9.12 11.39
CA GLU A 67 -8.08 9.71 10.06
C GLU A 67 -6.96 10.70 9.72
N SER A 68 -6.53 11.54 10.67
CA SER A 68 -5.42 12.48 10.43
C SER A 68 -4.07 11.81 10.14
N PHE A 69 -3.84 10.60 10.66
CA PHE A 69 -2.64 9.81 10.35
C PHE A 69 -2.65 9.32 8.90
N TYR A 70 -3.79 8.81 8.43
CA TYR A 70 -3.99 8.44 7.02
C TYR A 70 -3.89 9.68 6.11
N GLU A 71 -4.52 10.79 6.48
CA GLU A 71 -4.42 12.04 5.73
C GLU A 71 -2.97 12.52 5.58
N TYR A 72 -2.11 12.31 6.58
CA TYR A 72 -0.71 12.68 6.47
C TYR A 72 0.02 11.91 5.35
N GLY A 73 -0.29 10.62 5.20
CA GLY A 73 0.26 9.77 4.13
C GLY A 73 -0.02 10.34 2.73
N SER A 74 -1.29 10.64 2.45
CA SER A 74 -1.71 11.19 1.15
C SER A 74 -1.32 12.66 0.94
N ARG A 75 -1.32 13.48 1.99
CA ARG A 75 -1.03 14.92 1.89
C ARG A 75 0.47 15.24 1.84
N VAL A 76 1.29 14.44 2.51
CA VAL A 76 2.71 14.77 2.75
C VAL A 76 3.63 13.57 2.51
N GLY A 77 3.27 12.39 3.04
CA GLY A 77 4.09 11.19 3.01
C GLY A 77 4.48 10.77 1.59
N VAL A 78 3.48 10.60 0.73
CA VAL A 78 3.65 10.12 -0.65
C VAL A 78 4.62 10.98 -1.46
N TRP A 79 4.50 12.31 -1.36
CA TRP A 79 5.37 13.25 -2.05
C TRP A 79 6.80 13.21 -1.53
N ARG A 80 6.97 13.10 -0.21
CA ARG A 80 8.30 12.97 0.40
C ARG A 80 8.97 11.67 -0.03
N ILE A 81 8.23 10.57 -0.06
CA ILE A 81 8.75 9.26 -0.48
C ILE A 81 9.20 9.32 -1.94
N MET A 82 8.37 9.84 -2.86
CA MET A 82 8.76 10.00 -4.26
C MET A 82 10.02 10.87 -4.40
N ASN A 83 10.14 11.96 -3.65
CA ASN A 83 11.34 12.81 -3.66
C ASN A 83 12.60 12.07 -3.16
N ILE A 84 12.47 11.18 -2.17
CA ILE A 84 13.58 10.35 -1.68
C ILE A 84 13.98 9.32 -2.75
N LEU A 85 13.00 8.66 -3.37
CA LEU A 85 13.24 7.71 -4.45
C LEU A 85 13.97 8.38 -5.64
N ASP A 86 13.51 9.56 -6.05
CA ASP A 86 14.14 10.37 -7.09
C ASP A 86 15.60 10.73 -6.74
N LYS A 87 15.83 11.20 -5.49
CA LYS A 87 17.18 11.55 -5.01
C LYS A 87 18.15 10.37 -5.12
N HIS A 88 17.66 9.16 -4.89
CA HIS A 88 18.47 7.94 -4.94
C HIS A 88 18.41 7.23 -6.31
N LYS A 89 17.65 7.76 -7.28
CA LYS A 89 17.43 7.17 -8.61
C LYS A 89 16.90 5.74 -8.52
N ILE A 90 15.98 5.51 -7.59
CA ILE A 90 15.33 4.21 -7.37
C ILE A 90 13.89 4.33 -7.87
N ASN A 91 13.46 3.38 -8.69
CA ASN A 91 12.04 3.24 -9.02
C ASN A 91 11.40 2.25 -8.05
N GLY A 92 10.24 2.62 -7.51
CA GLY A 92 9.42 1.72 -6.70
C GLY A 92 8.21 1.20 -7.48
N THR A 93 7.55 0.22 -6.90
CA THR A 93 6.22 -0.23 -7.31
C THR A 93 5.20 0.25 -6.29
N PHE A 94 4.23 1.05 -6.73
CA PHE A 94 3.17 1.59 -5.89
C PHE A 94 1.98 0.66 -5.89
N PHE A 95 1.70 0.06 -4.74
CA PHE A 95 0.54 -0.80 -4.51
C PHE A 95 -0.62 0.12 -4.12
N ALA A 96 -1.44 0.49 -5.09
CA ALA A 96 -2.43 1.53 -4.93
C ALA A 96 -3.86 0.96 -4.93
N CYS A 97 -4.64 1.32 -3.91
CA CYS A 97 -6.07 1.06 -3.91
C CYS A 97 -6.77 2.03 -4.89
N ALA A 98 -7.74 1.52 -5.65
CA ALA A 98 -8.41 2.33 -6.68
C ALA A 98 -9.10 3.57 -6.08
N LEU A 99 -9.84 3.40 -4.98
CA LEU A 99 -10.55 4.52 -4.33
C LEU A 99 -9.59 5.60 -3.79
N ALA A 100 -8.41 5.21 -3.30
CA ALA A 100 -7.40 6.17 -2.83
C ALA A 100 -6.91 7.07 -3.99
N LEU A 101 -6.69 6.49 -5.18
CA LEU A 101 -6.31 7.25 -6.37
C LEU A 101 -7.46 8.10 -6.92
N GLU A 102 -8.71 7.63 -6.84
CA GLU A 102 -9.88 8.43 -7.22
C GLU A 102 -10.05 9.67 -6.35
N ARG A 103 -9.77 9.54 -5.04
CA ARG A 103 -9.85 10.65 -4.07
C ARG A 103 -8.68 11.62 -4.16
N ASN A 104 -7.52 11.16 -4.62
CA ASN A 104 -6.35 12.00 -4.88
C ASN A 104 -5.84 11.81 -6.31
N PRO A 105 -6.53 12.41 -7.31
CA PRO A 105 -6.30 12.14 -8.72
C PRO A 105 -4.95 12.65 -9.24
N GLU A 106 -4.22 13.43 -8.45
CA GLU A 106 -2.89 13.93 -8.81
C GLU A 106 -1.79 12.87 -8.60
N VAL A 107 -1.96 11.98 -7.62
CA VAL A 107 -0.91 11.03 -7.21
C VAL A 107 -0.65 9.97 -8.29
N GLY A 108 -1.71 9.37 -8.85
CA GLY A 108 -1.57 8.33 -9.88
C GLY A 108 -0.76 8.76 -11.11
N PRO A 109 -1.13 9.87 -11.77
CA PRO A 109 -0.34 10.43 -12.87
C PRO A 109 1.09 10.78 -12.48
N GLU A 110 1.32 11.28 -11.27
CA GLU A 110 2.67 11.61 -10.80
C GLU A 110 3.57 10.38 -10.64
N ILE A 111 3.04 9.29 -10.06
CA ILE A 111 3.76 8.01 -9.91
C ILE A 111 4.28 7.56 -11.28
N VAL A 112 3.40 7.55 -12.29
CA VAL A 112 3.76 7.17 -13.66
C VAL A 112 4.76 8.15 -14.27
N ARG A 113 4.54 9.47 -14.10
CA ARG A 113 5.42 10.52 -14.65
C ARG A 113 6.85 10.38 -14.11
N ARG A 114 7.03 9.96 -12.86
CA ARG A 114 8.35 9.71 -12.23
C ARG A 114 8.95 8.34 -12.57
N GLY A 115 8.27 7.52 -13.37
CA GLY A 115 8.77 6.24 -13.85
C GLY A 115 8.62 5.09 -12.86
N HIS A 116 7.77 5.25 -11.84
CA HIS A 116 7.40 4.17 -10.94
C HIS A 116 6.32 3.27 -11.59
N GLU A 117 6.24 2.03 -11.13
CA GLU A 117 5.18 1.09 -11.51
C GLU A 117 3.93 1.32 -10.64
N VAL A 118 2.74 1.13 -11.21
CA VAL A 118 1.47 1.09 -10.45
C VAL A 118 0.95 -0.35 -10.47
N MET A 119 0.72 -0.90 -9.28
CA MET A 119 0.15 -2.22 -9.06
C MET A 119 -1.20 -2.09 -8.33
N GLY A 120 -2.20 -2.86 -8.75
CA GLY A 120 -3.54 -2.80 -8.17
C GLY A 120 -3.59 -3.45 -6.79
N HIS A 121 -3.87 -2.64 -5.76
CA HIS A 121 -3.99 -3.11 -4.37
C HIS A 121 -5.45 -3.24 -3.92
N GLY A 122 -6.31 -3.71 -4.83
CA GLY A 122 -7.76 -3.81 -4.60
C GLY A 122 -8.50 -2.49 -4.86
N ASN A 123 -9.84 -2.53 -4.79
CA ASN A 123 -10.65 -1.33 -4.90
C ASN A 123 -10.57 -0.49 -3.61
N ARG A 124 -10.69 -1.18 -2.47
CA ARG A 124 -10.59 -0.66 -1.11
C ARG A 124 -9.46 -1.38 -0.37
N TRP A 125 -8.99 -0.77 0.70
CA TRP A 125 -8.12 -1.44 1.67
C TRP A 125 -8.97 -2.16 2.71
N GLU A 126 -9.27 -3.42 2.46
CA GLU A 126 -10.20 -4.22 3.27
C GLU A 126 -9.84 -5.72 3.28
N GLU A 127 -10.42 -6.44 4.23
CA GLU A 127 -10.08 -7.85 4.48
C GLU A 127 -10.95 -8.80 3.64
N TYR A 128 -10.73 -8.83 2.33
CA TYR A 128 -11.48 -9.68 1.39
C TYR A 128 -11.58 -11.16 1.78
N TYR A 129 -10.61 -11.68 2.54
CA TYR A 129 -10.63 -13.08 3.02
C TYR A 129 -11.70 -13.36 4.10
N LYS A 130 -12.36 -12.31 4.63
CA LYS A 130 -13.47 -12.43 5.59
C LYS A 130 -14.85 -12.43 4.91
N MET A 131 -14.91 -12.14 3.61
CA MET A 131 -16.14 -12.19 2.80
C MET A 131 -16.45 -13.62 2.37
#